data_AF-A0A4Q3JTG0-F1
#
_entry.id   AF-A0A4Q3JTG0-F1
#
_cell.length_a   1.000
_cell.length_b   1.000
_cell.length_c   1.000
_cell.angle_alpha   90.00
_cell.angle_beta   90.00
_cell.angle_gamma   90.00
#
_symmetry.space_group_name_H-M   'P 1'
#
loop_
_entity.id
_entity.type
_entity.pdbx_description
1 polymer ?
#
loop_
_entity_poly.entity_id
_entity_poly.type
_entity_poly.pdbx_seq_one_letter_code
_entity_poly.pdbx_strand_id
1 'polypeptide(L)'
;MRPASLSSLLLLAGLLAATPAAATATYPGIIEQELGLDYSPGCNLCHATPSGGGSMATPFGKFGQDERGLQADNPQSLRTYLQALQAEKPRDSDGDGENDIAELKAGTDPNLAPGGAPVELPEYGCSASPAPRSQGGVAAGLLAGLVLLGRRRQRV
;
A
#
# COMPACT_ATOMS: atom_id res chain seq x y z
N MET A 1 -27.30 55.12 27.56
CA MET A 1 -26.21 55.00 26.57
C MET A 1 -25.43 53.72 26.87
N ARG A 2 -25.32 52.80 25.90
CA ARG A 2 -24.48 51.57 25.96
C ARG A 2 -23.02 51.92 25.60
N PRO A 3 -22.01 51.11 25.96
CA PRO A 3 -21.65 49.93 25.13
C PRO A 3 -21.50 48.65 25.98
N ALA A 4 -22.14 47.54 25.61
CA ALA A 4 -21.70 46.51 24.63
C ALA A 4 -20.52 45.69 25.16
N SER A 5 -20.79 44.63 25.94
CA SER A 5 -20.98 43.24 25.49
C SER A 5 -19.70 42.60 24.95
N LEU A 6 -18.93 42.01 25.87
CA LEU A 6 -17.99 40.92 25.58
C LEU A 6 -18.79 39.74 25.04
N SER A 7 -18.63 39.43 23.76
CA SER A 7 -19.19 38.21 23.18
C SER A 7 -18.19 37.60 22.21
N SER A 8 -17.53 36.58 22.75
CA SER A 8 -17.20 35.33 22.08
C SER A 8 -16.18 35.41 20.95
N LEU A 9 -14.91 35.33 21.37
CA LEU A 9 -13.91 34.50 20.70
C LEU A 9 -14.53 33.12 20.41
N LEU A 10 -14.67 32.75 19.13
CA LEU A 10 -14.75 31.36 18.68
C LEU A 10 -14.47 31.34 17.17
N LEU A 11 -13.30 31.83 16.81
CA LEU A 11 -12.72 31.64 15.48
C LEU A 11 -11.63 30.58 15.59
N LEU A 12 -11.87 29.47 14.89
CA LEU A 12 -10.84 28.76 14.12
C LEU A 12 -9.88 27.84 14.89
N ALA A 13 -10.34 26.63 15.21
CA ALA A 13 -9.45 25.49 15.45
C ALA A 13 -10.10 24.16 15.03
N GLY A 14 -10.64 24.11 13.81
CA GLY A 14 -10.92 22.84 13.14
C GLY A 14 -9.61 22.29 12.60
N LEU A 15 -8.74 21.75 13.46
CA LEU A 15 -7.65 20.89 13.00
C LEU A 15 -8.30 19.62 12.45
N LEU A 16 -8.45 19.57 11.13
CA LEU A 16 -8.53 18.33 10.39
C LEU A 16 -7.29 17.53 10.76
N ALA A 17 -7.44 16.61 11.72
CA ALA A 17 -6.54 15.48 11.83
C ALA A 17 -6.74 14.66 10.56
N ALA A 18 -5.98 14.98 9.51
CA ALA A 18 -5.85 14.13 8.35
C ALA A 18 -5.23 12.83 8.88
N THR A 19 -6.07 11.82 9.15
CA THR A 19 -5.58 10.47 9.34
C THR A 19 -4.81 10.13 8.08
N PRO A 20 -3.53 9.74 8.17
CA PRO A 20 -2.82 9.28 6.99
C PRO A 20 -3.67 8.18 6.38
N ALA A 21 -4.13 8.39 5.14
CA ALA A 21 -4.72 7.33 4.35
C ALA A 21 -3.58 6.35 4.11
N ALA A 22 -3.44 5.37 5.00
CA ALA A 22 -2.52 4.27 4.81
C ALA A 22 -3.04 3.50 3.60
N ALA A 23 -2.41 3.73 2.45
CA ALA A 23 -2.59 2.88 1.28
C ALA A 23 -2.43 1.42 1.72
N THR A 24 -3.20 0.52 1.12
CA THR A 24 -3.35 -0.92 1.40
C THR A 24 -2.05 -1.73 1.19
N ALA A 25 -0.94 -1.28 1.77
CA ALA A 25 0.41 -1.80 1.69
C ALA A 25 0.66 -2.98 2.66
N THR A 26 -0.38 -3.46 3.33
CA THR A 26 -0.26 -4.44 4.41
C THR A 26 0.02 -5.85 3.88
N TYR A 27 -0.44 -6.19 2.68
CA TYR A 27 -0.41 -7.58 2.19
C TYR A 27 0.98 -8.13 1.89
N PRO A 28 1.87 -7.43 1.14
CA PRO A 28 3.26 -7.88 0.98
C PRO A 28 3.95 -8.18 2.32
N GLY A 29 3.83 -7.27 3.29
CA GLY A 29 4.41 -7.44 4.62
C GLY A 29 3.77 -8.57 5.44
N ILE A 30 2.49 -8.90 5.21
CA ILE A 30 1.87 -10.08 5.83
C ILE A 30 2.47 -11.37 5.26
N ILE A 31 2.68 -11.45 3.95
CA ILE A 31 3.26 -12.65 3.31
C ILE A 31 4.69 -12.85 3.80
N GLU A 32 5.50 -11.79 3.77
CA GLU A 32 6.86 -11.78 4.29
C GLU A 32 6.89 -12.28 5.75
N GLN A 33 6.05 -11.72 6.61
CA GLN A 33 6.02 -12.06 8.04
C GLN A 33 5.53 -13.49 8.30
N GLU A 34 4.43 -13.92 7.69
CA GLU A 34 3.82 -15.23 7.95
C GLU A 34 4.68 -16.37 7.37
N LEU A 35 5.37 -16.13 6.26
CA LEU A 35 6.22 -17.14 5.61
C LEU A 35 7.68 -17.08 6.06
N GLY A 36 8.08 -16.00 6.73
CA GLY A 36 9.46 -15.77 7.17
C GLY A 36 10.43 -15.54 6.01
N LEU A 37 9.99 -14.77 5.01
CA LEU A 37 10.79 -14.45 3.83
C LEU A 37 11.81 -13.34 4.15
N ASP A 38 12.91 -13.31 3.39
CA ASP A 38 13.89 -12.22 3.39
C ASP A 38 13.57 -11.10 2.38
N TYR A 39 12.43 -11.23 1.69
CA TYR A 39 11.90 -10.25 0.75
C TYR A 39 10.38 -10.12 0.89
N SER A 40 9.84 -9.01 0.37
CA SER A 40 8.39 -8.79 0.29
C SER A 40 7.90 -9.10 -1.12
N PRO A 41 6.96 -10.05 -1.32
CA PRO A 41 6.36 -10.29 -2.63
C PRO A 41 5.49 -9.13 -3.12
N GLY A 42 5.54 -8.85 -4.42
CA GLY A 42 4.74 -7.83 -5.08
C GLY A 42 3.26 -8.21 -5.20
N CYS A 43 2.42 -7.23 -5.58
CA CYS A 43 0.99 -7.46 -5.76
C CYS A 43 0.68 -8.42 -6.92
N ASN A 44 1.61 -8.58 -7.86
CA ASN A 44 1.51 -9.51 -8.97
C ASN A 44 1.48 -10.98 -8.52
N LEU A 45 1.86 -11.30 -7.27
CA LEU A 45 1.70 -12.66 -6.75
C LEU A 45 0.23 -13.11 -6.79
N CYS A 46 -0.71 -12.19 -6.52
CA CYS A 46 -2.15 -12.47 -6.52
C CYS A 46 -2.90 -11.80 -7.68
N HIS A 47 -2.38 -10.70 -8.21
CA HIS A 47 -3.06 -9.86 -9.20
C HIS A 47 -2.34 -9.85 -10.55
N ALA A 48 -3.05 -9.43 -11.61
CA ALA A 48 -2.44 -9.30 -12.94
C ALA A 48 -1.49 -8.11 -13.08
N THR A 49 -1.49 -7.15 -12.14
CA THR A 49 -0.68 -5.93 -12.24
C THR A 49 0.15 -5.68 -10.98
N PRO A 50 1.34 -5.07 -11.09
CA PRO A 50 2.20 -4.74 -9.95
C PRO A 50 1.56 -3.76 -8.94
N SER A 51 0.61 -2.94 -9.40
CA SER A 51 -0.16 -2.04 -8.55
C SER A 51 -1.28 -2.74 -7.76
N GLY A 52 -1.52 -4.03 -8.02
CA GLY A 52 -2.62 -4.79 -7.45
C GLY A 52 -4.00 -4.38 -7.99
N GLY A 53 -5.04 -4.66 -7.20
CA GLY A 53 -6.43 -4.31 -7.54
C GLY A 53 -7.11 -5.28 -8.51
N GLY A 54 -8.41 -5.05 -8.74
CA GLY A 54 -9.25 -5.98 -9.50
C GLY A 54 -9.39 -7.34 -8.82
N SER A 55 -9.78 -8.36 -9.59
CA SER A 55 -9.85 -9.73 -9.11
C SER A 55 -8.44 -10.35 -8.99
N MET A 56 -8.29 -11.33 -8.09
CA MET A 56 -7.08 -12.13 -8.01
C MET A 56 -7.02 -13.05 -9.24
N ALA A 57 -6.13 -12.71 -10.17
CA ALA A 57 -6.13 -13.24 -11.54
C ALA A 57 -5.06 -14.32 -11.76
N THR A 58 -4.06 -14.38 -10.88
CA THR A 58 -2.99 -15.39 -10.96
C THR A 58 -3.48 -16.73 -10.42
N PRO A 59 -2.86 -17.86 -10.82
CA PRO A 59 -3.17 -19.17 -10.26
C PRO A 59 -3.19 -19.21 -8.73
N PHE A 60 -2.14 -18.67 -8.09
CA PHE A 60 -2.01 -18.60 -6.63
C PHE A 60 -3.16 -17.78 -6.00
N GLY A 61 -3.38 -16.56 -6.49
CA GLY A 61 -4.43 -15.68 -5.97
C GLY A 61 -5.83 -16.22 -6.19
N LYS A 62 -6.10 -16.78 -7.38
CA LYS A 62 -7.39 -17.36 -7.74
C LYS A 62 -7.71 -18.59 -6.90
N PHE A 63 -6.72 -19.44 -6.64
CA PHE A 63 -6.91 -20.57 -5.72
C PHE A 63 -7.26 -20.10 -4.32
N GLY A 64 -6.52 -19.12 -3.78
CA GLY A 64 -6.82 -18.54 -2.47
C GLY A 64 -8.27 -18.05 -2.42
N GLN A 65 -8.73 -17.34 -3.45
CA GLN A 65 -10.08 -16.78 -3.51
C GLN A 65 -11.15 -17.87 -3.61
N ASP A 66 -11.00 -18.83 -4.53
CA ASP A 66 -12.05 -19.80 -4.87
C ASP A 66 -12.15 -20.93 -3.83
N GLU A 67 -11.03 -21.41 -3.30
CA GLU A 67 -10.98 -22.64 -2.49
C GLU A 67 -10.73 -22.37 -1.01
N ARG A 68 -10.15 -21.22 -0.66
CA ARG A 68 -9.73 -20.89 0.71
C ARG A 68 -10.38 -19.63 1.28
N GLY A 69 -11.24 -18.96 0.51
CA GLY A 69 -11.98 -17.79 0.95
C GLY A 69 -11.10 -16.56 1.20
N LEU A 70 -9.99 -16.43 0.47
CA LEU A 70 -9.17 -15.22 0.45
C LEU A 70 -10.01 -14.04 -0.05
N GLN A 71 -10.01 -12.94 0.70
CA GLN A 71 -10.86 -11.78 0.46
C GLN A 71 -10.02 -10.51 0.31
N ALA A 72 -10.42 -9.65 -0.64
CA ALA A 72 -9.89 -8.30 -0.74
C ALA A 72 -10.16 -7.51 0.56
N ASP A 73 -9.25 -6.60 0.91
CA ASP A 73 -9.33 -5.75 2.11
C ASP A 73 -9.55 -6.49 3.46
N ASN A 74 -9.33 -7.80 3.51
CA ASN A 74 -9.32 -8.62 4.70
C ASN A 74 -7.95 -9.28 4.98
N PRO A 75 -7.03 -8.60 5.69
CA PRO A 75 -5.73 -9.14 6.13
C PRO A 75 -5.80 -10.49 6.85
N GLN A 76 -6.87 -10.74 7.60
CA GLN A 76 -7.02 -11.98 8.35
C GLN A 76 -7.27 -13.16 7.41
N SER A 77 -8.05 -12.96 6.34
CA SER A 77 -8.27 -14.01 5.33
C SER A 77 -6.96 -14.44 4.66
N LEU A 78 -6.02 -13.50 4.44
CA LEU A 78 -4.70 -13.82 3.92
C LEU A 78 -3.88 -14.65 4.92
N ARG A 79 -3.82 -14.25 6.19
CA ARG A 79 -3.10 -15.03 7.21
C ARG A 79 -3.63 -16.46 7.31
N THR A 80 -4.96 -16.61 7.35
CA THR A 80 -5.61 -17.93 7.37
C THR A 80 -5.27 -18.76 6.13
N TYR A 81 -5.27 -18.15 4.94
CA TYR A 81 -4.87 -18.83 3.71
C TYR A 81 -3.41 -19.32 3.76
N LEU A 82 -2.47 -18.45 4.13
CA LEU A 82 -1.04 -18.80 4.23
C LEU A 82 -0.79 -19.90 5.28
N GLN A 83 -1.45 -19.82 6.43
CA GLN A 83 -1.36 -20.84 7.47
C GLN A 83 -1.91 -22.19 7.00
N ALA A 84 -3.02 -22.18 6.24
CA ALA A 84 -3.56 -23.41 5.65
C ALA A 84 -2.59 -24.04 4.64
N LEU A 85 -1.93 -23.23 3.80
CA LEU A 85 -0.90 -23.72 2.88
C LEU A 85 0.32 -24.33 3.61
N GLN A 86 0.69 -23.79 4.77
CA GLN A 86 1.77 -24.32 5.59
C GLN A 86 1.41 -25.62 6.34
N ALA A 87 0.16 -25.74 6.78
CA ALA A 87 -0.28 -26.82 7.67
C ALA A 87 -0.86 -28.04 6.95
N GLU A 88 -1.37 -27.87 5.73
CA GLU A 88 -2.09 -28.92 5.00
C GLU A 88 -1.24 -29.55 3.87
N LYS A 89 -1.88 -30.29 2.95
CA LYS A 89 -1.21 -30.81 1.75
C LYS A 89 -0.59 -29.65 0.96
N PRO A 90 0.70 -29.74 0.58
CA PRO A 90 1.35 -28.72 -0.22
C PRO A 90 0.57 -28.50 -1.51
N ARG A 91 0.25 -27.24 -1.80
CA ARG A 91 -0.37 -26.83 -3.06
C ARG A 91 0.71 -26.50 -4.07
N ASP A 92 0.45 -26.86 -5.31
CA ASP A 92 1.23 -26.58 -6.50
C ASP A 92 0.27 -25.84 -7.45
N SER A 93 0.37 -24.53 -7.52
CA SER A 93 -0.60 -23.66 -8.20
C SER A 93 -0.39 -23.62 -9.70
N ASP A 94 0.83 -23.81 -10.19
CA ASP A 94 1.16 -23.85 -11.62
C ASP A 94 1.37 -25.26 -12.18
N GLY A 95 1.45 -26.27 -11.31
CA GLY A 95 1.44 -27.69 -11.67
C GLY A 95 2.82 -28.24 -12.00
N ASP A 96 3.89 -27.65 -11.50
CA ASP A 96 5.26 -28.03 -11.84
C ASP A 96 5.93 -29.06 -10.91
N GLY A 97 5.26 -29.42 -9.83
CA GLY A 97 5.71 -30.41 -8.85
C GLY A 97 6.47 -29.83 -7.67
N GLU A 98 6.78 -28.52 -7.66
CA GLU A 98 7.12 -27.80 -6.44
C GLU A 98 5.86 -27.28 -5.76
N ASN A 99 5.96 -26.86 -4.50
CA ASN A 99 4.80 -26.34 -3.78
C ASN A 99 4.95 -24.85 -3.55
N ASP A 100 3.84 -24.12 -3.59
CA ASP A 100 3.80 -22.66 -3.60
C ASP A 100 4.61 -22.05 -2.45
N ILE A 101 4.58 -22.67 -1.26
CA ILE A 101 5.30 -22.17 -0.08
C ILE A 101 6.80 -22.44 -0.18
N ALA A 102 7.20 -23.58 -0.72
CA ALA A 102 8.61 -23.87 -0.97
C ALA A 102 9.18 -22.93 -2.03
N GLU A 103 8.43 -22.66 -3.08
CA GLU A 103 8.79 -21.72 -4.12
C GLU A 103 8.96 -20.30 -3.59
N LEU A 104 7.96 -19.79 -2.84
CA LEU A 104 8.07 -18.48 -2.19
C LEU A 104 9.27 -18.41 -1.24
N LYS A 105 9.59 -19.48 -0.51
CA LYS A 105 10.79 -19.54 0.34
C LYS A 105 12.10 -19.62 -0.46
N ALA A 106 12.06 -20.15 -1.68
CA ALA A 106 13.18 -20.20 -2.60
C ALA A 106 13.33 -18.89 -3.43
N GLY A 107 12.34 -18.00 -3.36
CA GLY A 107 12.31 -16.76 -4.15
C GLY A 107 11.80 -16.95 -5.58
N THR A 108 11.13 -18.07 -5.88
CA THR A 108 10.52 -18.37 -7.18
C THR A 108 9.01 -18.07 -7.16
N ASP A 109 8.45 -17.83 -8.34
CA ASP A 109 7.05 -17.41 -8.51
C ASP A 109 6.11 -18.63 -8.67
N PRO A 110 5.19 -18.89 -7.73
CA PRO A 110 4.28 -20.04 -7.73
C PRO A 110 3.16 -19.96 -8.79
N ASN A 111 3.28 -19.01 -9.71
CA ASN A 111 2.40 -18.83 -10.85
C ASN A 111 3.05 -19.24 -12.17
N LEU A 112 4.32 -19.68 -12.16
CA LEU A 112 5.14 -19.94 -13.35
C LEU A 112 5.99 -21.23 -13.21
N ALA A 113 5.60 -22.25 -14.00
CA ALA A 113 6.31 -23.53 -14.15
C ALA A 113 7.84 -23.37 -14.39
N PRO A 114 8.68 -24.41 -14.18
CA PRO A 114 10.07 -24.26 -13.81
C PRO A 114 10.87 -23.50 -14.87
N GLY A 115 11.59 -22.47 -14.43
CA GLY A 115 12.19 -21.45 -15.31
C GLY A 115 11.43 -20.11 -15.29
N GLY A 116 10.41 -19.97 -14.43
CA GLY A 116 9.69 -18.73 -14.16
C GLY A 116 10.58 -17.58 -13.68
N ALA A 117 10.14 -16.35 -13.93
CA ALA A 117 10.81 -15.15 -13.47
C ALA A 117 10.82 -15.09 -11.92
N PRO A 118 11.81 -14.44 -11.29
CA PRO A 118 11.79 -14.21 -9.85
C PRO A 118 10.51 -13.50 -9.41
N VAL A 119 10.07 -13.74 -8.17
CA VAL A 119 8.95 -13.00 -7.59
C VAL A 119 9.23 -11.50 -7.66
N GLU A 120 8.36 -10.77 -8.34
CA GLU A 120 8.51 -9.31 -8.46
C GLU A 120 8.34 -8.66 -7.09
N LEU A 121 9.21 -7.69 -6.77
CA LEU A 121 9.16 -6.95 -5.51
C LEU A 121 8.18 -5.78 -5.62
N PRO A 122 7.46 -5.40 -4.55
CA PRO A 122 6.57 -4.26 -4.59
C PRO A 122 7.37 -2.98 -4.84
N GLU A 123 6.84 -2.11 -5.71
CA GLU A 123 7.43 -0.78 -6.00
C GLU A 123 7.35 0.20 -4.80
N TYR A 124 6.65 -0.18 -3.73
CA TYR A 124 6.46 0.59 -2.53
C TYR A 124 6.89 -0.19 -1.28
N GLY A 125 7.36 0.52 -0.26
CA GLY A 125 7.85 -0.09 0.98
C GLY A 125 9.35 -0.38 0.96
N CYS A 126 10.07 0.22 1.91
CA CYS A 126 11.44 -0.07 2.34
C CYS A 126 12.53 -0.51 1.33
N SER A 127 12.51 -0.05 0.07
CA SER A 127 13.72 0.32 -0.71
C SER A 127 13.34 0.77 -2.13
N ALA A 128 12.43 1.74 -2.23
CA ALA A 128 12.38 2.56 -3.43
C ALA A 128 13.72 3.32 -3.51
N SER A 129 14.62 2.86 -4.39
CA SER A 129 15.83 3.60 -4.76
C SER A 129 15.45 5.08 -4.93
N PRO A 130 16.14 6.04 -4.28
CA PRO A 130 15.77 7.43 -4.43
C PRO A 130 15.91 7.80 -5.90
N ALA A 131 14.78 8.06 -6.57
CA ALA A 131 14.79 8.72 -7.86
C ALA A 131 15.70 9.97 -7.76
N PRO A 132 16.54 10.25 -8.76
CA PRO A 132 17.39 11.43 -8.73
C PRO A 132 16.49 12.66 -8.53
N ARG A 133 16.62 13.31 -7.36
CA ARG A 133 15.94 14.57 -7.07
C ARG A 133 16.37 15.58 -8.12
N SER A 134 15.52 15.87 -9.09
CA SER A 134 15.62 17.08 -9.88
C SER A 134 15.41 18.26 -8.92
N GLN A 135 16.52 18.84 -8.47
CA GLN A 135 16.50 20.12 -7.77
C GLN A 135 16.06 21.19 -8.76
N GLY A 136 14.77 21.48 -8.81
CA GLY A 136 14.23 22.52 -9.67
C GLY A 136 12.86 22.96 -9.20
N GLY A 137 12.79 23.99 -8.36
CA GLY A 137 11.57 24.79 -8.20
C GLY A 137 10.98 24.93 -6.79
N VAL A 138 11.78 25.27 -5.78
CA VAL A 138 11.25 25.86 -4.53
C VAL A 138 11.62 27.33 -4.44
N ALA A 139 10.96 28.18 -5.23
CA ALA A 139 11.00 29.64 -5.03
C ALA A 139 9.87 30.37 -5.78
N ALA A 140 8.58 30.14 -5.44
CA ALA A 140 7.51 30.99 -5.99
C ALA A 140 6.23 31.08 -5.13
N GLY A 141 6.30 30.83 -3.82
CA GLY A 141 5.10 30.71 -2.99
C GLY A 141 4.88 31.78 -1.91
N LEU A 142 5.76 32.78 -1.74
CA LEU A 142 5.76 33.63 -0.53
C LEU A 142 5.64 35.15 -0.75
N LEU A 143 5.34 35.63 -1.96
CA LEU A 143 5.20 37.08 -2.22
C LEU A 143 3.78 37.58 -2.52
N ALA A 144 2.78 36.69 -2.67
CA ALA A 144 1.42 37.13 -2.99
C ALA A 144 0.60 37.60 -1.76
N GLY A 145 1.00 37.25 -0.54
CA GLY A 145 0.23 37.57 0.68
C GLY A 145 0.41 39.00 1.21
N LEU A 146 1.53 39.67 0.91
CA LEU A 146 1.87 40.98 1.49
C LEU A 146 1.28 42.19 0.75
N VAL A 147 0.80 42.01 -0.50
CA VAL A 147 0.24 43.12 -1.29
C VAL A 147 -1.24 43.40 -0.95
N LEU A 148 -1.98 42.40 -0.43
CA LEU A 148 -3.41 42.56 -0.11
C LEU A 148 -3.67 43.20 1.26
N LEU A 149 -2.70 43.22 2.18
CA LEU A 149 -2.83 43.96 3.45
C LEU A 149 -2.48 45.46 3.32
N GLY A 150 -1.77 45.88 2.27
CA GLY A 150 -1.38 47.28 2.07
C GLY A 150 -2.50 48.20 1.55
N ARG A 151 -3.43 47.68 0.73
CA ARG A 151 -4.49 48.52 0.12
C ARG A 151 -5.66 48.84 1.05
N ARG A 152 -5.77 48.17 2.19
CA ARG A 152 -6.89 48.40 3.14
C ARG A 152 -6.62 49.54 4.13
N ARG A 153 -5.38 50.05 4.21
CA ARG A 153 -4.99 51.16 5.09
C ARG A 153 -5.05 52.55 4.45
N GLN A 154 -5.34 52.66 3.15
CA GLN A 154 -5.39 53.95 2.43
C GLN A 154 -6.82 54.39 2.04
N ARG A 155 -7.84 53.84 2.69
CA ARG A 155 -9.22 54.36 2.58
C ARG A 155 -9.74 54.77 3.96
N VAL A 156 -9.07 55.77 4.56
CA VAL A 156 -9.65 56.69 5.54
C VAL A 156 -9.74 58.04 4.85
#